data_AF-A0A2E5FQF5-F1
#
_entry.id   AF-A0A2E5FQF5-F1
#
_cell.length_a   1.000
_cell.length_b   1.000
_cell.length_c   1.000
_cell.angle_alpha   90.00
_cell.angle_beta   90.00
_cell.angle_gamma   90.00
#
_symmetry.space_group_name_H-M   'P 1'
#
loop_
_entity.id
_entity.type
_entity.pdbx_description
1 polymer ?
#
loop_
_entity_poly.entity_id
_entity_poly.type
_entity_poly.pdbx_seq_one_letter_code
_entity_poly.pdbx_strand_id
1 'polypeptide(L)' 'MNLILLLDLERIVLGGGVCEIGEPLRSGVEKWIEKTLIGNEHRPKIEVKLAKLGSSAGAIGAALSTTNFF' A
#
# COMPACT_ATOMS: atom_id res chain seq x y z
N MET A 1 -7.17 8.69 0.48
CA MET A 1 -6.71 9.70 1.46
C MET A 1 -7.27 9.45 2.84
N ASN A 2 -8.58 9.20 2.99
CA ASN A 2 -9.23 9.00 4.29
C ASN A 2 -8.51 8.04 5.24
N LEU A 3 -8.11 6.84 4.78
CA LEU A 3 -7.41 5.87 5.64
C LEU A 3 -6.03 6.35 6.10
N ILE A 4 -5.34 7.16 5.29
CA ILE A 4 -4.05 7.75 5.66
C ILE A 4 -4.23 8.69 6.85
N LEU A 5 -5.28 9.53 6.82
CA LEU A 5 -5.56 10.49 7.88
C LEU A 5 -6.15 9.81 9.12
N LEU A 6 -7.03 8.83 8.92
CA LEU A 6 -7.72 8.14 10.02
C LEU A 6 -6.78 7.27 10.85
N LEU A 7 -5.82 6.61 10.20
CA LEU A 7 -4.92 5.65 10.84
C LEU A 7 -3.48 6.18 10.99
N ASP A 8 -3.24 7.43 10.58
CA ASP A 8 -1.91 8.03 10.50
C ASP A 8 -0.88 7.13 9.81
N LEU A 9 -1.25 6.57 8.65
CA LEU A 9 -0.39 5.61 7.94
C LEU A 9 0.91 6.29 7.51
N GLU A 10 2.03 5.59 7.63
CA GLU A 10 3.34 6.02 7.09
C GLU A 10 3.72 5.25 5.80
N ARG A 11 3.09 4.10 5.57
CA ARG A 11 3.34 3.24 4.40
C ARG A 11 2.05 2.66 3.85
N ILE A 12 1.98 2.56 2.53
CA ILE A 12 0.91 1.92 1.78
C ILE A 12 1.54 0.87 0.87
N VAL A 13 1.05 -0.37 0.95
CA VAL A 13 1.42 -1.44 0.04
C VAL A 13 0.24 -1.74 -0.87
N LEU A 14 0.42 -1.50 -2.17
CA LEU A 14 -0.54 -1.84 -3.20
C LEU A 14 -0.43 -3.34 -3.49
N GLY A 15 -1.53 -4.09 -3.36
CA GLY A 15 -1.60 -5.52 -3.67
C GLY A 15 -2.72 -5.88 -4.65
N GLY A 16 -2.87 -7.18 -4.92
CA GLY A 16 -3.85 -7.72 -5.87
C GLY A 16 -3.33 -7.73 -7.31
N GLY A 17 -4.15 -8.21 -8.25
CA GLY A 17 -3.74 -8.39 -9.65
C GLY A 17 -3.39 -7.10 -10.39
N VAL A 18 -3.92 -5.95 -9.96
CA VAL A 18 -3.61 -4.63 -10.54
C VAL A 18 -2.15 -4.23 -10.33
N CYS A 19 -1.47 -4.79 -9.32
CA CYS A 19 -0.10 -4.44 -9.00
C CYS A 19 0.93 -4.93 -10.02
N GLU A 20 0.56 -5.86 -10.91
CA GLU A 20 1.39 -6.31 -12.03
C GLU A 20 1.66 -5.17 -13.04
N ILE A 21 0.88 -4.08 -13.02
CA ILE A 21 1.15 -2.85 -13.78
C ILE A 21 2.51 -2.24 -13.38
N GLY A 22 2.94 -2.42 -12.14
CA GLY A 22 4.26 -2.00 -11.69
C GLY A 22 4.41 -0.50 -11.41
N GLU A 23 5.55 0.05 -11.83
CA GLU A 23 5.97 1.42 -11.51
C GLU A 23 5.01 2.53 -11.96
N PRO A 24 4.32 2.45 -13.12
CA PRO A 24 3.31 3.43 -13.50
C PRO A 24 2.18 3.55 -12.46
N LEU A 25 1.70 2.43 -11.93
CA LEU A 25 0.68 2.43 -10.88
C LEU A 25 1.25 3.01 -9.58
N ARG A 26 2.42 2.53 -9.15
CA ARG A 26 3.06 2.96 -7.89
C ARG A 26 3.31 4.46 -7.87
N SER A 27 3.99 4.98 -8.89
CA SER A 27 4.32 6.41 -9.01
C SER A 27 3.09 7.29 -9.23
N GLY A 28 2.08 6.80 -9.96
CA GLY A 28 0.82 7.49 -10.14
C GLY A 28 0.06 7.69 -8.83
N VAL A 29 0.00 6.63 -8.01
CA VAL A 29 -0.58 6.71 -6.67
C VAL A 29 0.23 7.68 -5.80
N GLU A 30 1.55 7.54 -5.74
CA GLU A 30 2.44 8.42 -4.96
C GLU A 30 2.21 9.91 -5.29
N LYS A 31 2.23 10.28 -6.57
CA LYS A 31 1.95 11.66 -7.02
C LYS A 31 0.57 12.15 -6.61
N TRP A 32 -0.43 11.27 -6.63
CA TRP A 32 -1.78 11.62 -6.19
C TRP A 32 -1.84 11.88 -4.68
N ILE A 33 -1.15 11.09 -3.87
CA ILE A 33 -1.04 11.33 -2.42
C ILE A 33 -0.38 12.69 -2.17
N GLU A 34 0.78 12.93 -2.78
CA GLU A 34 1.53 14.18 -2.61
C GLU A 34 0.69 15.41 -2.98
N LYS A 35 -0.14 15.30 -4.03
CA LYS A 35 -1.02 16.38 -4.49
C LYS A 35 -2.25 16.61 -3.61
N THR A 36 -2.81 15.57 -2.99
CA THR A 36 -4.19 15.63 -2.44
C THR A 36 -4.28 15.40 -0.94
N LEU A 37 -3.23 14.90 -0.30
CA LEU A 37 -3.21 14.66 1.13
C LEU A 37 -3.13 15.99 1.89
N ILE A 38 -4.12 16.24 2.74
CA ILE A 38 -4.15 17.42 3.61
C ILE A 38 -2.96 17.35 4.57
N GLY A 39 -2.22 18.44 4.71
CA GLY A 39 -1.07 18.52 5.61
C GLY A 39 0.17 17.73 5.14
N ASN A 40 0.23 17.31 3.87
CA ASN A 40 1.35 16.51 3.34
C ASN A 40 2.73 17.14 3.59
N GLU A 41 2.84 18.47 3.55
CA GLU A 41 4.09 19.20 3.79
C GLU A 41 4.54 19.22 5.27
N HIS A 42 3.65 18.86 6.21
CA HIS A 42 3.87 18.97 7.65
C HIS A 42 4.07 17.61 8.33
N ARG A 43 4.26 16.53 7.54
CA ARG A 43 4.44 15.18 8.05
C ARG A 43 5.49 14.40 7.25
N PRO A 44 6.02 13.27 7.77
CA PRO A 44 6.88 12.40 6.99
C PRO A 44 6.21 11.94 5.69
N LYS A 45 7.02 11.80 4.63
CA LYS A 45 6.53 11.33 3.33
C LYS A 45 5.99 9.91 3.44
N ILE A 46 4.81 9.68 2.87
CA ILE A 46 4.19 8.35 2.81
C ILE A 46 4.89 7.47 1.79
N GLU A 47 5.33 6.31 2.23
CA GLU A 47 5.98 5.36 1.35
C GLU A 47 4.95 4.49 0.61
N VAL A 48 4.94 4.58 -0.73
CA VAL A 48 4.08 3.74 -1.58
C VAL A 48 4.91 2.62 -2.19
N LYS A 49 4.53 1.37 -1.91
CA LYS A 49 5.17 0.15 -2.41
C LYS A 49 4.19 -0.72 -3.18
N LEU A 50 4.74 -1.56 -4.06
CA LEU A 50 4.04 -2.72 -4.59
C LEU A 50 4.24 -3.90 -3.64
N ALA A 51 3.23 -4.75 -3.51
CA ALA A 51 3.33 -5.99 -2.77
C ALA A 51 4.43 -6.86 -3.41
N LYS A 52 5.46 -7.19 -2.63
CA LYS A 52 6.59 -8.01 -3.11
C LYS A 52 6.18 -9.39 -3.60
N LEU A 53 5.09 -9.92 -3.05
CA LEU A 53 4.50 -11.22 -3.44
C LEU A 53 3.47 -11.09 -4.57
N GLY A 54 3.31 -9.89 -5.14
CA GLY A 54 2.39 -9.60 -6.25
C GLY A 54 0.97 -10.07 -5.97
N SER A 55 0.35 -10.61 -7.02
CA SER A 55 -0.97 -11.24 -6.97
C SER A 55 -1.10 -12.40 -5.96
N SER A 56 0.01 -13.03 -5.57
CA SER A 56 0.01 -14.17 -4.62
C SER A 56 -0.02 -13.76 -3.15
N ALA A 57 0.10 -12.46 -2.83
CA ALA A 57 0.17 -11.97 -1.45
C ALA A 57 -1.01 -12.43 -0.58
N GLY A 58 -2.23 -12.45 -1.14
CA GLY A 58 -3.43 -12.88 -0.43
C GLY A 58 -3.42 -14.38 -0.11
N ALA A 59 -3.08 -15.23 -1.09
CA ALA A 59 -3.04 -16.68 -0.89
C ALA A 59 -1.96 -17.09 0.13
N ILE A 60 -0.78 -16.47 0.05
CA ILE A 60 0.30 -16.69 1.02
C ILE A 60 -0.13 -16.24 2.41
N GLY A 61 -0.75 -15.06 2.53
CA GLY A 61 -1.27 -14.56 3.82
C GLY A 61 -2.34 -15.49 4.41
N ALA A 62 -3.22 -16.03 3.59
CA ALA A 62 -4.24 -17.00 4.02
C ALA A 62 -3.61 -18.31 4.53
N ALA A 63 -2.63 -18.85 3.81
CA ALA A 63 -1.91 -20.06 4.23
C ALA A 63 -1.15 -19.85 5.56
N LEU A 64 -0.48 -18.72 5.73
CA LEU A 64 0.19 -18.39 7.00
C LEU A 64 -0.82 -18.19 8.14
N SER A 65 -2.00 -17.63 7.84
CA SER A 65 -3.04 -17.41 8.83
C SER A 65 -3.56 -18.73 9.39
N THR A 66 -3.63 -19.81 8.60
CA THR A 66 -4.06 -21.14 9.10
C THR A 66 -2.97 -21.85 9.90
N THR A 67 -1.69 -21.54 9.67
CA THR A 67 -0.58 -22.14 10.45
C THR A 67 -0.46 -21.57 11.87
N ASN A 68 -1.01 -20.38 12.14
CA ASN A 68 -0.99 -19.77 13.48
C ASN A 68 -2.15 -20.22 14.40
N PHE A 69 -3.02 -21.12 13.94
CA PHE A 69 -4.12 -21.70 14.74
C PHE A 69 -3.78 -23.09 15.33
N PHE A 70 -2.53 -23.56 15.20
CA PHE A 70 -2.00 -24.79 15.81
C PHE A 70 -0.76 -24.51 16.64
#